data_AF-A0A955CFV4-F1
#
_entry.id   AF-A0A955CFV4-F1
#
_cell.length_a   1.000
_cell.length_b   1.000
_cell.length_c   1.000
_cell.angle_alpha   90.00
_cell.angle_beta   90.00
_cell.angle_gamma   90.00
#
_symmetry.space_group_name_H-M   'P 1'
#
loop_
_entity.id
_entity.type
_entity.pdbx_description
1 polymer ?
#
loop_
_entity_poly.entity_id
_entity_poly.type
_entity_poly.pdbx_seq_one_letter_code
_entity_poly.pdbx_strand_id
1 'polypeptide(L)'
;MSAPLCRFACFSLLMVGLAGCGSDGPFDYVPVSGRLTYDDGTPIPAAGIMLQFVAQDAPLVEGAHPRPATANLDETGSFSCATSHKYGDGLIPGKHKVAVFYAVDAAGRSLVPQEYTHVSNSPLVVDTAAAPLEIHVPRP
;
A
#
# COMPACT_ATOMS: atom_id res chain seq x y z
N MET A 1 19.03 9.98 -56.95
CA MET A 1 19.13 11.31 -56.35
C MET A 1 17.72 11.85 -56.17
N SER A 2 17.49 12.59 -55.09
CA SER A 2 16.25 13.31 -54.71
C SER A 2 15.27 12.54 -53.83
N ALA A 3 15.39 12.79 -52.51
CA ALA A 3 14.32 12.62 -51.53
C ALA A 3 13.32 13.78 -51.60
N PRO A 4 12.11 13.61 -51.05
CA PRO A 4 11.68 14.59 -50.07
C PRO A 4 11.03 13.98 -48.80
N LEU A 5 11.25 14.72 -47.71
CA LEU A 5 10.62 14.63 -46.40
C LEU A 5 9.12 14.29 -46.44
N CYS A 6 8.69 13.39 -45.56
CA CYS A 6 7.32 13.36 -45.04
C CYS A 6 7.37 13.21 -43.51
N ARG A 7 7.36 14.37 -42.84
CA ARG A 7 7.08 14.54 -41.41
C ARG A 7 5.59 14.30 -41.20
N PHE A 8 5.19 13.21 -40.53
CA PHE A 8 3.94 13.10 -39.77
C PHE A 8 4.13 11.92 -38.80
N ALA A 9 4.59 12.13 -37.57
CA ALA A 9 3.78 12.53 -36.41
C ALA A 9 2.57 11.62 -36.21
N CYS A 10 2.71 10.62 -35.34
CA CYS A 10 1.63 10.09 -34.49
C CYS A 10 2.26 9.24 -33.38
N PHE A 11 2.97 9.93 -32.48
CA PHE A 11 3.34 9.40 -31.17
C PHE A 11 2.06 9.38 -30.31
N SER A 12 1.15 8.45 -30.61
CA SER A 12 -0.06 8.25 -29.82
C SER A 12 0.29 7.46 -28.57
N LEU A 13 0.89 8.19 -27.63
CA LEU A 13 0.99 7.86 -26.22
C LEU A 13 -0.44 7.69 -25.70
N LEU A 14 -0.91 6.44 -25.67
CA LEU A 14 -2.20 6.06 -25.11
C LEU A 14 -2.10 6.19 -23.58
N MET A 15 -2.24 7.42 -23.10
CA MET A 15 -2.52 7.77 -21.71
C MET A 15 -3.88 7.19 -21.36
N VAL A 16 -3.89 5.93 -20.93
CA VAL A 16 -5.05 5.32 -20.28
C VAL A 16 -5.24 6.08 -18.97
N GLY A 17 -6.18 7.03 -19.00
CA GLY A 17 -6.63 7.73 -17.82
C GLY A 17 -7.17 6.73 -16.81
N LEU A 18 -6.47 6.63 -15.69
CA LEU A 18 -6.99 6.07 -14.45
C LEU A 18 -8.15 6.96 -14.02
N ALA A 19 -9.36 6.64 -14.48
CA ALA A 19 -10.58 7.20 -13.93
C ALA A 19 -10.67 6.72 -12.48
N GLY A 20 -10.20 7.57 -11.56
CA GLY A 20 -10.29 7.32 -10.13
C GLY A 20 -11.75 7.17 -9.73
N CYS A 21 -12.12 6.00 -9.24
CA CYS A 21 -13.34 5.82 -8.48
C CYS A 21 -13.10 6.48 -7.11
N GLY A 22 -13.32 7.79 -7.03
CA GLY A 22 -13.23 8.52 -5.76
C GLY A 22 -14.23 7.94 -4.76
N SER A 23 -13.76 7.65 -3.55
CA SER A 23 -14.64 7.29 -2.44
C SER A 23 -15.23 8.58 -1.83
N ASP A 24 -16.47 8.56 -1.30
CA ASP A 24 -17.06 9.73 -0.62
C ASP A 24 -16.42 10.01 0.76
N GLY A 25 -15.09 9.90 0.87
CA GLY A 25 -14.33 10.31 2.04
C GLY A 25 -13.85 11.76 1.93
N PRO A 26 -13.37 12.36 3.03
CA PRO A 26 -12.86 13.73 3.01
C PRO A 26 -11.51 13.88 2.30
N PHE A 27 -10.89 12.78 1.87
CA PHE A 27 -9.61 12.76 1.15
C PHE A 27 -9.79 12.04 -0.18
N ASP A 28 -8.86 12.28 -1.11
CA ASP A 28 -8.68 11.40 -2.25
C ASP A 28 -8.06 10.08 -1.79
N TYR A 29 -8.53 8.98 -2.38
CA TYR A 29 -7.99 7.65 -2.12
C TYR A 29 -7.61 6.96 -3.42
N VAL A 30 -6.54 6.19 -3.35
CA VAL A 30 -6.07 5.32 -4.42
C VAL A 30 -6.21 3.86 -3.99
N PRO A 31 -6.91 3.03 -4.77
CA PRO A 31 -6.94 1.59 -4.53
C PRO A 31 -5.53 1.01 -4.57
N VAL A 32 -5.20 0.17 -3.59
CA VAL A 32 -3.91 -0.53 -3.53
C VAL A 32 -4.13 -2.01 -3.22
N SER A 33 -3.27 -2.83 -3.78
CA SER A 33 -3.07 -4.23 -3.39
C SER A 33 -1.59 -4.41 -3.05
N GLY A 34 -1.22 -5.57 -2.51
CA GLY A 34 0.17 -5.85 -2.20
C GLY A 34 0.38 -7.16 -1.46
N ARG A 35 1.60 -7.33 -0.98
CA ARG A 35 2.04 -8.54 -0.28
C ARG A 35 3.05 -8.22 0.83
N LEU A 36 2.98 -8.99 1.90
CA LEU A 36 3.96 -9.03 2.97
C LEU A 36 4.70 -10.37 2.96
N THR A 37 6.03 -10.31 2.97
CA THR A 37 6.88 -11.50 3.08
C THR A 37 8.05 -11.24 4.01
N TYR A 38 8.77 -12.30 4.37
CA TYR A 38 10.12 -12.12 4.88
C TYR A 38 11.05 -11.59 3.79
N ASP A 39 12.22 -11.06 4.18
CA ASP A 39 13.25 -10.57 3.23
C ASP A 39 13.71 -11.64 2.23
N ASP A 40 13.59 -12.93 2.57
CA ASP A 40 13.88 -14.06 1.68
C ASP A 40 12.73 -14.41 0.71
N GLY A 41 11.63 -13.65 0.74
CA GLY A 41 10.43 -13.85 -0.07
C GLY A 41 9.47 -14.92 0.45
N THR A 42 9.78 -15.59 1.57
CA THR A 42 8.90 -16.61 2.14
C THR A 42 7.70 -15.95 2.85
N PRO A 43 6.50 -16.58 2.82
CA PRO A 43 5.37 -16.10 3.60
C PRO A 43 5.64 -16.14 5.10
N ILE A 44 5.03 -15.20 5.84
CA ILE A 44 4.99 -15.25 7.30
C ILE A 44 3.97 -16.32 7.71
N PRO A 45 4.34 -17.35 8.50
CA PRO A 45 3.45 -18.47 8.83
C PRO A 45 2.46 -18.12 9.95
N ALA A 46 1.61 -17.11 9.72
CA ALA A 46 0.53 -16.73 10.61
C ALA A 46 -0.75 -16.43 9.82
N ALA A 47 -1.89 -16.80 10.41
CA ALA A 47 -3.21 -16.44 9.90
C ALA A 47 -3.67 -15.10 10.48
N GLY A 48 -4.47 -14.36 9.72
CA GLY A 48 -5.11 -13.13 10.21
C GLY A 48 -4.15 -11.96 10.43
N ILE A 49 -3.00 -11.94 9.75
CA ILE A 49 -2.10 -10.79 9.76
C ILE A 49 -2.85 -9.57 9.19
N MET A 50 -2.70 -8.44 9.87
CA MET A 50 -3.27 -7.17 9.43
C MET A 50 -2.15 -6.13 9.30
N LEU A 51 -2.15 -5.38 8.21
CA LEU A 51 -1.32 -4.20 8.04
C LEU A 51 -2.11 -2.96 8.44
N GLN A 52 -1.46 -2.02 9.12
CA GLN A 52 -1.95 -0.66 9.32
C GLN A 52 -1.07 0.33 8.55
N PHE A 53 -1.69 1.26 7.82
CA PHE A 53 -1.02 2.29 7.05
C PHE A 53 -1.36 3.67 7.61
N VAL A 54 -0.35 4.50 7.88
CA VAL A 54 -0.53 5.87 8.37
C VAL A 54 0.15 6.84 7.41
N ALA A 55 -0.67 7.66 6.74
CA ALA A 55 -0.20 8.71 5.84
C ALA A 55 0.79 9.63 6.56
N GLN A 56 1.92 9.91 5.92
CA GLN A 56 2.95 10.80 6.46
C GLN A 56 2.69 12.26 6.06
N ASP A 57 2.17 12.47 4.85
CA ASP A 57 1.98 13.79 4.24
C ASP A 57 0.54 13.96 3.71
N ALA A 58 -0.46 13.64 4.54
CA ALA A 58 -1.86 13.82 4.15
C ALA A 58 -2.18 15.31 3.92
N PRO A 59 -3.00 15.66 2.90
CA PRO A 59 -3.38 17.05 2.68
C PRO A 59 -4.20 17.59 3.85
N LEU A 60 -4.17 18.89 4.08
CA LEU A 60 -5.05 19.52 5.07
C LEU A 60 -6.46 19.65 4.49
N VAL A 61 -7.44 19.10 5.20
CA VAL A 61 -8.86 19.20 4.85
C VAL A 61 -9.60 19.76 6.07
N GLU A 62 -10.32 20.86 5.87
CA GLU A 62 -11.04 21.53 6.95
C GLU A 62 -12.06 20.59 7.59
N GLY A 63 -12.01 20.46 8.92
CA GLY A 63 -12.91 19.59 9.68
C GLY A 63 -12.67 18.09 9.53
N ALA A 64 -11.57 17.65 8.90
CA ALA A 64 -11.24 16.24 8.72
C ALA A 64 -9.77 15.93 9.06
N HIS A 65 -9.54 14.69 9.49
CA HIS A 65 -8.21 14.14 9.75
C HIS A 65 -8.05 12.79 9.06
N PRO A 66 -6.85 12.50 8.52
CA PRO A 66 -6.59 11.21 7.89
C PRO A 66 -6.73 10.08 8.92
N ARG A 67 -7.47 9.04 8.55
CA ARG A 67 -7.59 7.83 9.35
C ARG A 67 -6.53 6.82 8.91
N PRO A 68 -5.91 6.07 9.84
CA PRO A 68 -5.11 4.91 9.47
C PRO A 68 -5.94 3.93 8.65
N ALA A 69 -5.40 3.46 7.55
CA ALA A 69 -6.01 2.40 6.77
C ALA A 69 -5.59 1.03 7.29
N THR A 70 -6.38 -0.01 7.03
CA THR A 70 -5.99 -1.39 7.30
C THR A 70 -6.16 -2.30 6.10
N ALA A 71 -5.35 -3.36 6.04
CA ALA A 71 -5.49 -4.44 5.07
C ALA A 71 -5.30 -5.79 5.77
N ASN A 72 -6.22 -6.73 5.55
CA ASN A 72 -6.08 -8.10 6.03
C ASN A 72 -5.39 -8.95 4.97
N LEU A 73 -4.46 -9.79 5.41
CA LEU A 73 -3.69 -10.66 4.52
C LEU A 73 -4.33 -12.05 4.46
N ASP A 74 -4.25 -12.65 3.29
CA ASP A 74 -4.53 -14.08 3.11
C ASP A 74 -3.33 -14.94 3.57
N GLU A 75 -3.49 -16.27 3.49
CA GLU A 75 -2.46 -17.25 3.89
C GLU A 75 -1.16 -17.16 3.06
N THR A 76 -1.21 -16.50 1.90
CA THR A 76 -0.04 -16.26 1.04
C THR A 76 0.72 -14.99 1.41
N GLY A 77 0.17 -14.20 2.35
CA GLY A 77 0.66 -12.88 2.75
C GLY A 77 0.15 -11.74 1.85
N SER A 78 -0.81 -12.00 0.96
CA SER A 78 -1.31 -11.02 0.00
C SER A 78 -2.55 -10.31 0.51
N PHE A 79 -2.76 -9.05 0.13
CA PHE A 79 -4.00 -8.32 0.36
C PHE A 79 -4.50 -7.69 -0.96
N SER A 80 -5.81 -7.76 -1.18
CA SER A 80 -6.44 -7.23 -2.41
C SER A 80 -6.86 -5.77 -2.31
N CYS A 81 -7.07 -5.26 -1.09
CA CYS A 81 -7.48 -3.89 -0.85
C CYS A 81 -7.03 -3.41 0.54
N ALA A 82 -6.86 -2.09 0.67
CA ALA A 82 -6.80 -1.40 1.96
C ALA A 82 -8.09 -0.62 2.19
N THR A 83 -8.45 -0.39 3.45
CA THR A 83 -9.67 0.32 3.85
C THR A 83 -9.33 1.42 4.86
N SER A 84 -9.71 2.66 4.54
CA SER A 84 -9.55 3.85 5.38
C SER A 84 -10.88 4.33 5.96
N HIS A 85 -11.87 4.62 5.11
CA HIS A 85 -13.21 5.09 5.49
C HIS A 85 -14.32 4.18 4.98
N LYS A 86 -14.26 3.82 3.70
CA LYS A 86 -15.19 2.90 3.05
C LYS A 86 -14.44 1.64 2.64
N TYR A 87 -15.12 0.49 2.69
CA TYR A 87 -14.50 -0.77 2.32
C TYR A 87 -13.81 -0.69 0.95
N GLY A 88 -12.50 -0.98 0.93
CA GLY A 88 -11.68 -1.01 -0.28
C GLY A 88 -11.41 0.35 -0.93
N ASP A 89 -11.65 1.47 -0.24
CA ASP A 89 -11.35 2.81 -0.78
C ASP A 89 -9.86 3.04 -1.01
N GLY A 90 -9.00 2.34 -0.27
CA GLY A 90 -7.56 2.35 -0.46
C GLY A 90 -6.85 3.31 0.49
N LEU A 91 -5.75 3.90 0.02
CA LEU A 91 -4.88 4.77 0.80
C LEU A 91 -4.92 6.20 0.26
N ILE A 92 -4.62 7.18 1.11
CA ILE A 92 -4.37 8.55 0.64
C ILE A 92 -3.14 8.50 -0.30
N PRO A 93 -3.06 9.28 -1.39
CA PRO A 93 -1.86 9.31 -2.22
C PRO A 93 -0.59 9.68 -1.44
N GLY A 94 0.51 8.96 -1.67
CA GLY A 94 1.85 9.26 -1.14
C GLY A 94 2.35 8.27 -0.08
N LYS A 95 3.26 8.75 0.77
CA LYS A 95 4.01 7.89 1.71
C LYS A 95 3.21 7.52 2.94
N HIS A 96 3.31 6.24 3.32
CA HIS A 96 2.66 5.68 4.50
C HIS A 96 3.69 4.95 5.34
N LYS A 97 3.70 5.21 6.66
CA LYS A 97 4.32 4.28 7.60
C LYS A 97 3.43 3.06 7.76
N VAL A 98 4.06 1.90 7.94
CA VAL A 98 3.35 0.61 8.04
C VAL A 98 3.66 -0.08 9.36
N ALA A 99 2.66 -0.69 9.98
CA ALA A 99 2.85 -1.61 11.09
C ALA A 99 2.16 -2.95 10.83
N VAL A 100 2.76 -4.02 11.34
CA VAL A 100 2.31 -5.41 11.19
C VAL A 100 1.65 -5.85 12.49
N PHE A 101 0.36 -6.17 12.42
CA PHE A 101 -0.43 -6.66 13.54
C PHE A 101 -0.70 -8.16 13.41
N TYR A 102 -0.81 -8.83 14.56
CA TYR A 102 -1.22 -10.23 14.68
C TYR A 102 -0.30 -11.25 13.98
N ALA A 103 0.91 -10.85 13.59
CA ALA A 103 1.96 -11.77 13.14
C ALA A 103 2.55 -12.53 14.34
N VAL A 104 1.80 -13.48 14.88
CA VAL A 104 2.20 -14.31 16.02
C VAL A 104 2.00 -15.80 15.71
N ASP A 105 2.80 -16.65 16.34
CA ASP A 105 2.63 -18.10 16.26
C ASP A 105 1.50 -18.61 17.17
N ALA A 106 1.26 -19.93 17.17
CA ALA A 106 0.25 -20.57 18.02
C ALA A 106 0.47 -20.39 19.53
N ALA A 107 1.69 -20.04 19.96
CA ALA A 107 2.03 -19.75 21.35
C ALA A 107 1.97 -18.24 21.66
N GLY A 108 1.58 -17.40 20.70
CA GLY A 108 1.50 -15.94 20.85
C GLY A 108 2.84 -15.22 20.74
N ARG A 109 3.90 -15.89 20.25
CA ARG A 109 5.22 -15.27 20.06
C ARG A 109 5.24 -14.49 18.75
N SER A 110 5.83 -13.30 18.77
CA SER A 110 5.96 -12.45 17.57
C SER A 110 6.77 -13.16 16.49
N LEU A 111 6.28 -13.10 15.26
CA LEU A 111 6.93 -13.61 14.04
C LEU A 111 7.62 -12.51 13.23
N VAL A 112 7.63 -11.29 13.75
CA VAL A 112 8.35 -10.11 13.23
C VAL A 112 9.03 -9.38 14.39
N PRO A 113 10.11 -8.60 14.15
CA PRO A 113 10.71 -7.81 15.21
C PRO A 113 9.74 -6.78 15.79
N GLN A 114 9.92 -6.45 17.06
CA GLN A 114 8.98 -5.64 17.82
C GLN A 114 8.79 -4.24 17.24
N GLU A 115 9.82 -3.64 16.65
CA GLU A 115 9.74 -2.33 16.04
C GLU A 115 8.76 -2.28 14.86
N TYR A 116 8.51 -3.41 14.18
CA TYR A 116 7.58 -3.50 13.04
C TYR A 116 6.11 -3.54 13.47
N THR A 117 5.80 -3.74 14.76
CA THR A 117 4.42 -3.89 15.24
C THR A 117 3.76 -2.57 15.67
N HIS A 118 4.52 -1.47 15.67
CA HIS A 118 4.04 -0.15 16.05
C HIS A 118 4.46 0.92 15.05
N VAL A 119 3.49 1.68 14.52
CA VAL A 119 3.71 2.72 13.50
C VAL A 119 4.75 3.76 13.94
N SER A 120 4.78 4.13 15.22
CA SER A 120 5.72 5.15 15.71
C SER A 120 7.19 4.73 15.50
N ASN A 121 7.47 3.44 15.60
CA ASN A 121 8.83 2.89 15.65
C ASN A 121 9.20 2.08 14.39
N SER A 122 8.20 1.67 13.61
CA SER A 122 8.40 0.84 12.43
C SER A 122 9.27 1.55 11.39
N PRO A 123 10.28 0.86 10.84
CA PRO A 123 11.08 1.37 9.73
C PRO A 123 10.36 1.26 8.39
N LEU A 124 9.21 0.57 8.32
CA LEU A 124 8.49 0.35 7.07
C LEU A 124 7.85 1.65 6.57
N VAL A 125 8.19 2.01 5.34
CA VAL A 125 7.55 3.07 4.57
C VAL A 125 7.23 2.54 3.18
N VAL A 126 5.99 2.72 2.75
CA VAL A 126 5.53 2.44 1.39
C VAL A 126 5.05 3.72 0.73
N ASP A 127 5.09 3.76 -0.59
CA ASP A 127 4.53 4.84 -1.40
C ASP A 127 3.43 4.27 -2.30
N THR A 128 2.23 4.85 -2.29
CA THR A 128 1.12 4.38 -3.13
C THR A 128 1.44 4.43 -4.62
N ALA A 129 2.38 5.28 -5.05
CA ALA A 129 2.86 5.33 -6.42
C ALA A 129 3.60 4.05 -6.86
N ALA A 130 4.05 3.22 -5.91
CA ALA A 130 4.72 1.96 -6.15
C ALA A 130 3.77 0.75 -6.14
N ALA A 131 2.45 0.95 -6.14
CA ALA A 131 1.48 -0.15 -6.15
C ALA A 131 1.65 -1.06 -7.40
N PRO A 132 1.52 -2.40 -7.27
CA PRO A 132 1.20 -3.15 -6.04
C PRO A 132 2.34 -3.11 -5.02
N LEU A 133 1.98 -3.01 -3.73
CA LEU A 133 2.94 -2.78 -2.65
C LEU A 133 3.65 -4.09 -2.28
N GLU A 134 4.97 -4.13 -2.45
CA GLU A 134 5.83 -5.20 -1.97
C GLU A 134 6.45 -4.80 -0.63
N ILE A 135 6.12 -5.54 0.44
CA ILE A 135 6.53 -5.24 1.81
C ILE A 135 7.34 -6.43 2.34
N HIS A 136 8.54 -6.13 2.83
CA HIS A 136 9.46 -7.12 3.37
C HIS A 136 9.81 -6.81 4.82
N VAL A 137 9.94 -7.86 5.63
CA VAL A 137 10.36 -7.77 7.02
C VAL A 137 11.42 -8.82 7.32
N PRO A 138 12.36 -8.55 8.25
CA PRO A 138 13.27 -9.58 8.71
C PRO A 138 12.55 -10.57 9.63
N ARG A 139 13.20 -11.70 9.88
CA ARG A 139 12.79 -12.62 10.95
C ARG A 139 13.07 -11.98 12.32
N PRO A 140 12.30 -12.35 13.37
CA PRO A 140 12.50 -11.83 14.72
C PRO A 140 13.85 -12.21 15.31
#